data_AF-A0A660V9I8-F1
#
_entry.id   AF-A0A660V9I8-F1
#
_cell.length_a   1.000
_cell.length_b   1.000
_cell.length_c   1.000
_cell.angle_alpha   90.00
_cell.angle_beta   90.00
_cell.angle_gamma   90.00
#
_symmetry.space_group_name_H-M   'P 1'
#
loop_
_entity.id
_entity.type
_entity.pdbx_description
1 polymer ?
#
loop_
_entity_poly.entity_id
_entity_poly.type
_entity_poly.pdbx_seq_one_letter_code
_entity_poly.pdbx_strand_id
1 'polypeptide(L)'
;MKSAYLLLLGLLIAASVFGAAKEVAPAVMVEEGAFFEGIEGLLKKEPKTDRWQFVPDEPIVITDKITVPAGAPLEMLPCSVLEQMTALAGEENQLRIELSALITRYRHSNYLFSVFFLPIKNGVEPPEQPAEPDPNETEKAEPDKPQEPESIIPTAILKQMKANKAPDLKKFQQIAEVTGDVHLIGRSGFLSKTKDGYTFSPDGFGRNIDSKQFVLLDNAMLAAAERQMAREPGRERYNVSGLVTEYNGKTYMLLRRASRTYTHGNFTP
;
A
#
# COMPACT_ATOMS: atom_id res chain seq x y z
N MET A 1 -17.58 16.24 -75.15
CA MET A 1 -18.56 15.97 -74.07
C MET A 1 -17.75 15.68 -72.80
N LYS A 2 -17.59 16.66 -71.89
CA LYS A 2 -18.36 16.82 -70.61
C LYS A 2 -18.25 15.53 -69.76
N SER A 3 -17.72 15.44 -68.55
CA SER A 3 -17.47 16.35 -67.41
C SER A 3 -16.43 15.65 -66.49
N ALA A 4 -15.37 16.26 -65.95
CA ALA A 4 -15.32 17.16 -64.79
C ALA A 4 -15.98 16.59 -63.51
N TYR A 5 -15.18 15.92 -62.65
CA TYR A 5 -15.43 15.82 -61.21
C TYR A 5 -14.12 16.07 -60.47
N LEU A 6 -13.94 17.31 -60.02
CA LEU A 6 -12.93 17.75 -59.06
C LEU A 6 -13.35 17.24 -57.68
N LEU A 7 -12.57 16.33 -57.09
CA LEU A 7 -12.70 15.95 -55.69
C LEU A 7 -11.60 16.67 -54.90
N LEU A 8 -12.00 17.76 -54.26
CA LEU A 8 -11.18 18.61 -53.41
C LEU A 8 -11.01 17.92 -52.05
N LEU A 9 -9.88 17.23 -51.86
CA LEU A 9 -9.54 16.62 -50.57
C LEU A 9 -8.95 17.71 -49.66
N GLY A 10 -9.81 18.30 -48.83
CA GLY A 10 -9.41 19.26 -47.80
C GLY A 10 -8.58 18.58 -46.72
N LEU A 11 -7.29 18.92 -46.66
CA LEU A 11 -6.36 18.48 -45.63
C LEU A 11 -6.63 19.31 -44.35
N LEU A 12 -7.41 18.76 -43.42
CA LEU A 12 -7.62 19.36 -42.10
C LEU A 12 -6.42 19.00 -41.21
N ILE A 13 -5.49 19.94 -41.04
CA ILE A 13 -4.36 19.80 -40.10
C ILE A 13 -4.91 20.07 -38.69
N ALA A 14 -5.25 19.00 -37.97
CA ALA A 14 -5.55 19.07 -36.56
C ALA A 14 -4.25 19.31 -35.77
N ALA A 15 -4.06 20.55 -35.30
CA ALA A 15 -3.01 20.90 -34.36
C ALA A 15 -3.26 20.16 -33.04
N SER A 16 -2.53 19.08 -32.80
CA SER A 16 -2.52 18.36 -31.54
C SER A 16 -1.73 19.19 -30.54
N VAL A 17 -2.43 19.78 -29.57
CA VAL A 17 -1.83 20.35 -28.37
C VAL A 17 -1.25 19.18 -27.57
N PHE A 18 0.04 18.91 -27.74
CA PHE A 18 0.79 18.03 -26.86
C PHE A 18 0.86 18.71 -25.49
N GLY A 19 -0.05 18.32 -24.59
CA GLY A 19 0.06 18.61 -23.18
C GLY A 19 1.40 18.05 -22.68
N ALA A 20 2.22 18.91 -22.12
CA ALA A 20 3.48 18.55 -21.48
C ALA A 20 3.20 17.46 -20.43
N ALA A 21 3.51 16.21 -20.77
CA ALA A 21 3.53 15.12 -19.82
C ALA A 21 4.55 15.50 -18.76
N LYS A 22 4.07 15.78 -17.55
CA LYS A 22 4.91 16.03 -16.38
C LYS A 22 5.86 14.85 -16.26
N GLU A 23 7.13 15.10 -16.57
CA GLU A 23 8.19 14.10 -16.59
C GLU A 23 8.28 13.52 -15.16
N VAL A 24 7.73 12.32 -14.98
CA VAL A 24 7.76 11.63 -13.70
C VAL A 24 9.22 11.28 -13.49
N ALA A 25 9.85 11.92 -12.49
CA ALA A 25 11.22 11.65 -12.12
C ALA A 25 11.46 10.14 -12.03
N PRO A 26 12.63 9.63 -12.48
CA PRO A 26 12.89 8.20 -12.49
C PRO A 26 12.66 7.62 -11.10
N ALA A 27 11.84 6.57 -11.03
CA ALA A 27 11.49 5.92 -9.78
C ALA A 27 12.78 5.46 -9.10
N VAL A 28 13.04 5.99 -7.89
CA VAL A 28 14.18 5.59 -7.08
C VAL A 28 14.02 4.12 -6.74
N MET A 29 14.93 3.28 -7.23
CA MET A 29 14.89 1.83 -6.99
C MET A 29 15.41 1.52 -5.60
N VAL A 30 14.59 0.82 -4.82
CA VAL A 30 14.90 0.47 -3.42
C VAL A 30 15.32 -1.01 -3.36
N GLU A 31 16.14 -1.36 -2.37
CA GLU A 31 16.47 -2.74 -2.07
C GLU A 31 15.26 -3.53 -1.57
N GLU A 32 15.18 -4.81 -1.95
CA GLU A 32 14.11 -5.72 -1.51
C GLU A 32 14.14 -5.87 0.02
N GLY A 33 12.98 -5.73 0.66
CA GLY A 33 12.81 -5.95 2.09
C GLY A 33 13.16 -4.74 2.95
N ALA A 34 13.44 -3.57 2.34
CA ALA A 34 13.52 -2.32 3.08
C ALA A 34 12.22 -2.06 3.84
N PHE A 35 12.32 -1.60 5.08
CA PHE A 35 11.18 -1.34 5.96
C PHE A 35 11.18 0.12 6.37
N PHE A 36 10.00 0.72 6.41
CA PHE A 36 9.77 2.01 7.06
C PHE A 36 8.59 1.91 8.01
N GLU A 37 8.63 2.75 9.04
CA GLU A 37 7.66 2.78 10.12
C GLU A 37 7.13 4.19 10.28
N GLY A 38 5.81 4.30 10.51
CA GLY A 38 5.21 5.54 10.99
C GLY A 38 5.19 6.70 9.99
N ILE A 39 5.11 6.43 8.69
CA ILE A 39 5.13 7.49 7.67
C ILE A 39 3.71 8.00 7.41
N GLU A 40 3.46 9.29 7.63
CA GLU A 40 2.19 9.94 7.26
C GLU A 40 2.04 10.04 5.73
N GLY A 41 0.82 9.81 5.24
CA GLY A 41 0.51 10.02 3.83
C GLY A 41 -0.96 9.83 3.50
N LEU A 42 -1.24 9.91 2.20
CA LEU A 42 -2.55 9.68 1.62
C LEU A 42 -2.57 8.33 0.90
N LEU A 43 -3.38 7.40 1.40
CA LEU A 43 -3.81 6.24 0.63
C LEU A 43 -4.91 6.68 -0.34
N LYS A 44 -4.79 6.35 -1.63
CA LYS A 44 -5.80 6.67 -2.65
C LYS A 44 -5.91 5.56 -3.69
N LYS A 45 -7.09 5.40 -4.28
CA LYS A 45 -7.32 4.49 -5.41
C LYS A 45 -7.05 5.20 -6.74
N GLU A 46 -6.21 4.62 -7.59
CA GLU A 46 -5.95 5.11 -8.94
C GLU A 46 -7.10 4.68 -9.88
N PRO A 47 -7.88 5.61 -10.46
CA PRO A 47 -9.10 5.29 -11.18
C PRO A 47 -8.86 4.52 -12.49
N LYS A 48 -7.67 4.64 -13.08
CA LYS A 48 -7.36 3.98 -14.36
C LYS A 48 -6.99 2.51 -14.20
N THR A 49 -6.29 2.17 -13.12
CA THR A 49 -5.74 0.83 -12.91
C THR A 49 -6.49 0.05 -11.84
N ASP A 50 -7.38 0.71 -11.11
CA ASP A 50 -8.08 0.18 -9.94
C ASP A 50 -7.12 -0.28 -8.82
N ARG A 51 -5.92 0.32 -8.78
CA ARG A 51 -4.86 -0.03 -7.83
C ARG A 51 -4.77 1.00 -6.72
N TRP A 52 -4.45 0.54 -5.52
CA TRP A 52 -4.22 1.43 -4.39
C TRP A 52 -2.79 1.91 -4.36
N GLN A 53 -2.62 3.21 -4.08
CA GLN A 53 -1.33 3.87 -3.99
C GLN A 53 -1.24 4.63 -2.66
N PHE A 54 -0.08 4.55 -2.03
CA PHE A 54 0.28 5.40 -0.90
C PHE A 54 1.13 6.56 -1.41
N VAL A 55 0.76 7.77 -1.01
CA VAL A 55 1.47 9.01 -1.34
C VAL A 55 2.01 9.60 -0.03
N PRO A 56 3.31 9.50 0.25
CA PRO A 56 3.87 9.98 1.50
C PRO A 56 3.86 11.51 1.54
N ASP A 57 3.56 12.08 2.71
CA ASP A 57 3.60 13.53 2.92
C ASP A 57 5.05 14.05 3.04
N GLU A 58 5.94 13.20 3.54
CA GLU A 58 7.36 13.50 3.75
C GLU A 58 8.27 12.53 2.98
N PRO A 59 9.53 12.91 2.68
CA PRO A 59 10.47 12.00 2.02
C PRO A 59 10.79 10.79 2.91
N ILE A 60 10.69 9.59 2.36
CA ILE A 60 11.03 8.35 3.08
C ILE A 60 12.52 8.09 2.90
N VAL A 61 13.30 8.29 3.97
CA VAL A 61 14.73 7.97 3.99
C VAL A 61 14.90 6.49 4.33
N ILE A 62 15.40 5.71 3.38
CA ILE A 62 15.57 4.25 3.54
C ILE A 62 17.02 3.94 3.90
N THR A 63 17.94 4.59 3.20
CA THR A 63 19.38 4.60 3.52
C THR A 63 19.90 6.01 3.28
N ASP A 64 21.13 6.30 3.69
CA ASP A 64 21.79 7.60 3.45
C ASP A 64 21.85 8.00 1.97
N LYS A 65 21.66 7.05 1.05
CA LYS A 65 21.75 7.24 -0.40
C LYS A 65 20.42 7.11 -1.13
N ILE A 66 19.40 6.54 -0.48
CA ILE A 66 18.13 6.18 -1.12
C ILE A 66 17.01 6.85 -0.34
N THR A 67 16.39 7.83 -0.98
CA THR A 67 15.24 8.56 -0.46
C THR A 67 14.12 8.50 -1.48
N VAL A 68 12.94 8.08 -1.04
CA VAL A 68 11.72 8.23 -1.84
C VAL A 68 11.18 9.64 -1.62
N PRO A 69 10.98 10.45 -2.67
CA PRO A 69 10.54 11.83 -2.48
C PRO A 69 9.09 11.88 -1.97
N ALA A 70 8.79 12.90 -1.17
CA ALA A 70 7.43 13.25 -0.78
C ALA A 70 6.53 13.41 -2.02
N GLY A 71 5.28 12.97 -1.90
CA GLY A 71 4.31 13.04 -2.99
C GLY A 71 4.48 11.98 -4.09
N ALA A 72 5.51 11.13 -4.03
CA ALA A 72 5.71 10.06 -5.00
C ALA A 72 4.70 8.92 -4.74
N PRO A 73 3.85 8.56 -5.71
CA PRO A 73 2.90 7.46 -5.53
C PRO A 73 3.64 6.12 -5.50
N LEU A 74 3.40 5.33 -4.46
CA LEU A 74 3.92 3.99 -4.27
C LEU A 74 2.76 2.99 -4.34
N GLU A 75 2.85 2.01 -5.25
CA GLU A 75 1.79 1.02 -5.44
C GLU A 75 1.73 0.03 -4.26
N MET A 76 0.53 -0.25 -3.78
CA MET A 76 0.27 -1.16 -2.66
C MET A 76 -0.03 -2.58 -3.16
N LEU A 77 0.60 -3.58 -2.56
CA LEU A 77 0.31 -4.97 -2.80
C LEU A 77 -0.98 -5.41 -2.08
N PRO A 78 -1.77 -6.31 -2.68
CA PRO A 78 -2.89 -6.96 -1.99
C PRO A 78 -2.45 -7.65 -0.69
N CYS A 79 -3.00 -7.20 0.44
CA CYS A 79 -2.85 -7.84 1.75
C CYS A 79 -4.04 -7.51 2.66
N SER A 80 -4.16 -8.24 3.76
CA SER A 80 -5.24 -8.10 4.75
C SER A 80 -5.29 -6.69 5.36
N VAL A 81 -4.11 -6.10 5.61
CA VAL A 81 -3.99 -4.72 6.09
C VAL A 81 -4.51 -3.73 5.04
N LEU A 82 -4.20 -3.94 3.75
CA LEU A 82 -4.77 -3.13 2.69
C LEU A 82 -6.29 -3.30 2.62
N GLU A 83 -6.83 -4.51 2.76
CA GLU A 83 -8.27 -4.76 2.78
C GLU A 83 -8.97 -3.87 3.82
N GLN A 84 -8.44 -3.83 5.04
CA GLN A 84 -8.95 -2.98 6.12
C GLN A 84 -8.88 -1.49 5.78
N MET A 85 -7.75 -1.03 5.25
CA MET A 85 -7.60 0.35 4.82
C MET A 85 -8.62 0.73 3.75
N THR A 86 -8.86 -0.16 2.79
CA THR A 86 -9.85 0.08 1.72
C THR A 86 -11.29 0.05 2.23
N ALA A 87 -11.60 -0.79 3.21
CA ALA A 87 -12.89 -0.79 3.88
C ALA A 87 -13.14 0.53 4.64
N LEU A 88 -12.11 1.06 5.30
CA LEU A 88 -12.18 2.34 6.02
C LEU A 88 -12.21 3.56 5.10
N ALA A 89 -11.60 3.47 3.90
CA ALA A 89 -11.66 4.51 2.88
C ALA A 89 -13.06 4.68 2.29
N GLY A 90 -13.87 3.61 2.29
CA GLY A 90 -15.25 3.62 1.81
C GLY A 90 -15.39 4.15 0.39
N GLU A 91 -16.46 4.92 0.13
CA GLU A 91 -16.78 5.47 -1.19
C GLU A 91 -15.84 6.61 -1.61
N GLU A 92 -15.17 7.26 -0.66
CA GLU A 92 -14.25 8.35 -0.95
C GLU A 92 -12.99 7.86 -1.69
N ASN A 93 -12.70 6.55 -1.62
CA ASN A 93 -11.52 5.93 -2.24
C ASN A 93 -10.19 6.60 -1.83
N GLN A 94 -10.17 7.24 -0.67
CA GLN A 94 -9.01 7.91 -0.10
C GLN A 94 -9.04 7.84 1.43
N LEU A 95 -7.86 7.77 2.05
CA LEU A 95 -7.73 7.71 3.51
C LEU A 95 -6.38 8.29 3.92
N ARG A 96 -6.38 9.22 4.87
CA ARG A 96 -5.14 9.69 5.52
C ARG A 96 -4.72 8.71 6.61
N ILE A 97 -3.49 8.26 6.52
CA ILE A 97 -2.94 7.24 7.40
C ILE A 97 -1.49 7.53 7.76
N GLU A 98 -1.07 6.98 8.89
CA GLU A 98 0.31 6.68 9.20
C GLU A 98 0.55 5.21 8.80
N LEU A 99 1.54 4.94 7.94
CA LEU A 99 1.78 3.62 7.35
C LEU A 99 3.14 3.07 7.76
N SER A 100 3.15 1.80 8.14
CA SER A 100 4.36 0.98 8.26
C SER A 100 4.30 -0.14 7.23
N ALA A 101 5.31 -0.22 6.36
CA ALA A 101 5.29 -1.14 5.22
C ALA A 101 6.68 -1.66 4.86
N LEU A 102 6.69 -2.86 4.26
CA LEU A 102 7.83 -3.45 3.60
C LEU A 102 7.84 -3.07 2.12
N ILE A 103 8.98 -2.65 1.62
CA ILE A 103 9.18 -2.36 0.21
C ILE A 103 9.65 -3.63 -0.48
N THR A 104 8.87 -4.06 -1.49
CA THR A 104 9.22 -5.16 -2.37
C THR A 104 9.60 -4.60 -3.73
N ARG A 105 10.42 -5.35 -4.46
CA ARG A 105 10.87 -4.99 -5.81
C ARG A 105 10.49 -6.09 -6.76
N TYR A 106 9.68 -5.77 -7.75
CA TYR A 106 9.39 -6.68 -8.84
C TYR A 106 9.77 -6.03 -10.17
N ARG A 107 10.70 -6.69 -10.87
CA ARG A 107 11.31 -6.17 -12.10
C ARG A 107 11.96 -4.80 -11.88
N HIS A 108 11.38 -3.74 -12.44
CA HIS A 108 11.90 -2.37 -12.40
C HIS A 108 10.99 -1.41 -11.61
N SER A 109 10.14 -1.97 -10.74
CA SER A 109 9.20 -1.21 -9.92
C SER A 109 9.25 -1.65 -8.46
N ASN A 110 9.04 -0.69 -7.56
CA ASN A 110 8.86 -0.96 -6.14
C ASN A 110 7.36 -1.01 -5.80
N TYR A 111 7.01 -1.85 -4.85
CA TYR A 111 5.66 -2.02 -4.32
C TYR A 111 5.72 -2.03 -2.80
N LEU A 112 4.59 -1.77 -2.16
CA LEU A 112 4.45 -1.74 -0.71
C LEU A 112 3.62 -2.90 -0.21
N PHE A 113 4.20 -3.73 0.65
CA PHE A 113 3.46 -4.70 1.45
C PHE A 113 3.18 -4.10 2.82
N SER A 114 1.92 -3.76 3.09
CA SER A 114 1.52 -3.08 4.33
C SER A 114 1.62 -4.03 5.50
N VAL A 115 2.24 -3.57 6.60
CA VAL A 115 2.38 -4.34 7.84
C VAL A 115 1.43 -3.80 8.90
N PHE A 116 1.29 -2.49 8.99
CA PHE A 116 0.45 -1.82 9.98
C PHE A 116 0.07 -0.42 9.50
N PHE A 117 -1.06 0.10 9.97
CA PHE A 117 -1.46 1.49 9.72
C PHE A 117 -2.26 2.09 10.88
N LEU A 118 -2.23 3.43 10.99
CA LEU A 118 -3.10 4.21 11.87
C LEU A 118 -3.88 5.24 11.04
N PRO A 119 -5.22 5.29 11.13
CA PRO A 119 -5.99 6.33 10.48
C PRO A 119 -5.82 7.67 11.21
N ILE A 120 -5.49 8.72 10.44
CA ILE A 120 -5.28 10.08 10.96
C ILE A 120 -6.48 10.92 10.60
N LYS A 121 -6.99 11.71 11.55
CA LYS A 121 -8.04 12.71 11.26
C LYS A 121 -7.45 13.83 10.40
N ASN A 122 -8.18 14.21 9.36
CA ASN A 122 -7.88 15.45 8.64
C ASN A 122 -8.04 16.61 9.62
N GLY A 123 -6.93 17.22 10.02
CA GLY A 123 -6.86 18.31 11.01
C GLY A 123 -7.43 19.64 10.53
N VAL A 124 -8.50 19.64 9.73
CA VAL A 124 -9.32 20.83 9.54
C VAL A 124 -10.42 20.77 10.60
N GLU A 125 -10.04 21.00 11.86
CA GLU A 125 -11.02 21.54 12.79
C GLU A 125 -11.45 22.90 12.21
N PRO A 126 -12.75 23.13 11.94
CA PRO A 126 -13.23 24.47 11.67
C PRO A 126 -12.73 25.38 12.78
N PRO A 127 -12.21 26.59 12.49
CA PRO A 127 -11.89 27.52 13.55
C PRO A 127 -13.15 27.65 14.41
N GLU A 128 -13.05 27.28 15.69
CA GLU A 128 -14.07 27.63 16.67
C GLU A 128 -14.29 29.13 16.49
N GLN A 129 -15.46 29.50 15.95
CA GLN A 129 -15.89 30.88 15.96
C GLN A 129 -15.76 31.34 17.41
N PRO A 130 -15.06 32.46 17.69
CA PRO A 130 -15.04 33.01 19.03
C PRO A 130 -16.49 33.13 19.47
N ALA A 131 -16.87 32.42 20.53
CA ALA A 131 -18.20 32.55 21.10
C ALA A 131 -18.43 34.05 21.33
N GLU A 132 -19.44 34.61 20.66
CA GLU A 132 -19.84 35.99 20.91
C GLU A 132 -20.13 36.11 22.41
N PRO A 133 -19.56 37.11 23.10
CA PRO A 133 -19.81 37.30 24.52
C PRO A 133 -21.30 37.57 24.72
N ASP A 134 -21.95 36.70 25.48
CA ASP A 134 -23.33 36.85 25.92
C ASP A 134 -23.46 38.18 26.69
N PRO A 135 -24.30 39.15 26.25
CA PRO A 135 -24.35 40.48 26.86
C PRO A 135 -25.08 40.53 28.21
N ASN A 136 -25.33 39.40 28.87
CA ASN A 136 -26.26 39.34 29.98
C ASN A 136 -25.75 38.64 31.25
N GLU A 137 -24.48 38.86 31.61
CA GLU A 137 -24.02 38.60 32.99
C GLU A 137 -23.85 39.90 33.77
N THR A 138 -24.84 40.13 34.62
CA THR A 138 -24.96 41.23 35.55
C THR A 138 -23.89 41.12 36.64
N GLU A 139 -23.18 42.24 36.79
CA GLU A 139 -22.28 42.62 37.88
C GLU A 139 -22.72 42.06 39.25
N LYS A 140 -21.90 41.16 39.82
CA LYS A 140 -21.90 40.86 41.25
C LYS A 140 -20.46 40.82 41.75
N ALA A 141 -20.17 41.73 42.67
CA ALA A 141 -18.91 41.86 43.38
C ALA A 141 -18.57 40.62 44.23
N GLU A 142 -17.31 40.18 44.09
CA GLU A 142 -16.34 39.56 45.01
C GLU A 142 -16.81 38.90 46.34
N PRO A 143 -16.18 37.77 46.77
CA PRO A 143 -14.77 37.81 47.20
C PRO A 143 -13.88 36.59 46.87
N ASP A 144 -12.58 36.90 46.79
CA ASP A 144 -11.40 36.12 47.18
C ASP A 144 -11.35 34.62 46.79
N LYS A 145 -10.64 34.32 45.69
CA LYS A 145 -10.26 32.95 45.32
C LYS A 145 -8.73 32.77 45.31
N PRO A 146 -8.22 31.62 45.77
CA PRO A 146 -6.79 31.35 45.87
C PRO A 146 -6.11 31.39 44.50
N GLN A 147 -4.93 32.01 44.44
CA GLN A 147 -4.04 31.97 43.28
C GLN A 147 -3.89 30.53 42.77
N GLU A 148 -4.32 30.30 41.52
CA GLU A 148 -4.01 29.06 40.82
C GLU A 148 -2.49 28.95 40.66
N PRO A 149 -1.89 27.77 40.91
CA PRO A 149 -0.45 27.60 40.74
C PRO A 149 -0.12 27.79 39.25
N GLU A 150 0.80 28.71 38.99
CA GLU A 150 1.43 28.90 37.69
C GLU A 150 1.75 27.52 37.10
N SER A 151 1.07 27.15 36.02
CA SER A 151 1.28 25.87 35.35
C SER A 151 2.75 25.80 34.91
N ILE A 152 3.53 24.97 35.61
CA ILE A 152 4.97 24.73 35.44
C ILE A 152 5.29 24.12 34.06
N ILE A 153 4.29 23.81 33.24
CA ILE A 153 4.48 23.17 31.94
C ILE A 153 4.97 24.23 30.94
N PRO A 154 6.23 24.18 30.49
CA PRO A 154 6.76 25.14 29.53
C PRO A 154 5.92 25.08 28.24
N THR A 155 5.56 26.24 27.70
CA THR A 155 4.73 26.37 26.49
C THR A 155 5.31 25.66 25.26
N ALA A 156 6.62 25.37 25.25
CA ALA A 156 7.27 24.54 24.24
C ALA A 156 6.75 23.08 24.25
N ILE A 157 6.48 22.50 25.43
CA ILE A 157 5.96 21.12 25.57
C ILE A 157 4.50 21.06 25.11
N LEU A 158 3.70 22.09 25.41
CA LEU A 158 2.31 22.17 24.93
C LEU A 158 2.21 22.25 23.40
N LYS A 159 3.18 22.90 22.73
CA LYS A 159 3.24 22.91 21.26
C LYS A 159 3.61 21.55 20.68
N GLN A 160 4.52 20.79 21.32
CA GLN A 160 4.84 19.42 20.91
C GLN A 160 3.67 18.45 21.14
N MET A 161 2.90 18.61 22.24
CA MET A 161 1.72 17.78 22.49
C MET A 161 0.56 18.06 21.53
N LYS A 162 0.38 19.31 21.07
CA LYS A 162 -0.66 19.69 20.12
C LYS A 162 -0.34 19.33 18.66
N ALA A 163 0.94 19.10 18.33
CA ALA A 163 1.34 18.63 16.99
C ALA A 163 1.06 17.14 16.77
N ASN A 164 0.86 16.37 17.86
CA ASN A 164 0.46 14.97 17.79
C ASN A 164 -1.04 14.89 17.48
N LYS A 165 -1.39 14.82 16.19
CA LYS A 165 -2.77 14.55 15.75
C LYS A 165 -3.28 13.30 16.47
N ALA A 166 -4.36 13.45 17.23
CA ALA A 166 -4.90 12.36 18.02
C ALA A 166 -5.37 11.19 17.11
N PRO A 167 -4.99 9.93 17.40
CA PRO A 167 -5.47 8.76 16.68
C PRO A 167 -7.01 8.67 16.69
N ASP A 168 -7.63 8.25 15.59
CA ASP A 168 -9.08 8.02 15.56
C ASP A 168 -9.44 6.70 16.28
N LEU A 169 -9.66 6.80 17.59
CA LEU A 169 -9.94 5.65 18.47
C LEU A 169 -11.17 4.83 18.05
N LYS A 170 -12.15 5.45 17.38
CA LYS A 170 -13.34 4.73 16.87
C LYS A 170 -12.99 3.80 15.72
N LYS A 171 -12.12 4.26 14.81
CA LYS A 171 -11.62 3.43 13.70
C LYS A 171 -10.65 2.37 14.19
N PHE A 172 -9.90 2.63 15.27
CA PHE A 172 -8.97 1.67 15.85
C PHE A 172 -9.64 0.37 16.34
N GLN A 173 -10.81 0.47 16.96
CA GLN A 173 -11.55 -0.71 17.43
C GLN A 173 -11.99 -1.62 16.27
N GLN A 174 -12.13 -1.11 15.05
CA GLN A 174 -12.47 -1.88 13.86
C GLN A 174 -11.27 -2.63 13.24
N ILE A 175 -10.03 -2.24 13.60
CA ILE A 175 -8.77 -2.75 13.02
C ILE A 175 -8.25 -3.97 13.79
N ALA A 176 -8.50 -4.05 15.10
CA ALA A 176 -7.86 -5.02 16.01
C ALA A 176 -8.28 -6.49 15.79
N GLU A 177 -9.25 -6.78 14.91
CA GLU A 177 -9.85 -8.12 14.79
C GLU A 177 -9.18 -9.01 13.73
N VAL A 178 -8.30 -8.48 12.87
CA VAL A 178 -7.73 -9.27 11.76
C VAL A 178 -6.22 -9.09 11.65
N THR A 179 -5.48 -10.02 12.24
CA THR A 179 -4.13 -10.39 11.79
C THR A 179 -4.19 -11.84 11.28
N GLY A 180 -4.85 -12.03 10.14
CA GLY A 180 -5.06 -13.34 9.50
C GLY A 180 -3.87 -13.84 8.67
N ASP A 181 -2.74 -13.12 8.70
CA ASP A 181 -1.57 -13.46 7.91
C ASP A 181 -0.85 -14.67 8.49
N VAL A 182 -0.55 -15.66 7.64
CA VAL A 182 0.04 -16.94 8.04
C VAL A 182 1.40 -17.15 7.37
N HIS A 183 2.40 -17.54 8.15
CA HIS A 183 3.68 -17.97 7.59
C HIS A 183 3.58 -19.40 7.05
N LEU A 184 3.72 -19.54 5.74
CA LEU A 184 3.83 -20.83 5.09
C LEU A 184 5.31 -21.21 4.98
N ILE A 185 5.69 -22.33 5.59
CA ILE A 185 7.09 -22.76 5.69
C ILE A 185 7.27 -24.09 4.97
N GLY A 186 8.16 -24.09 3.96
CA GLY A 186 8.74 -25.29 3.41
C GLY A 186 7.78 -26.20 2.64
N ARG A 187 6.72 -25.64 2.02
CA ARG A 187 5.71 -26.45 1.34
C ARG A 187 6.13 -26.76 -0.07
N SER A 188 6.00 -28.03 -0.45
CA SER A 188 6.24 -28.46 -1.82
C SER A 188 4.98 -28.24 -2.66
N GLY A 189 5.15 -27.85 -3.92
CA GLY A 189 4.06 -27.60 -4.85
C GLY A 189 4.55 -27.19 -6.22
N PHE A 190 3.64 -26.67 -7.03
CA PHE A 190 3.92 -26.24 -8.40
C PHE A 190 3.72 -24.75 -8.53
N LEU A 191 4.66 -24.08 -9.20
CA LEU A 191 4.49 -22.71 -9.67
C LEU A 191 3.91 -22.74 -11.07
N SER A 192 2.86 -21.97 -11.31
CA SER A 192 2.17 -21.92 -12.61
C SER A 192 1.89 -20.47 -13.00
N LYS A 193 2.15 -20.13 -14.27
CA LYS A 193 1.78 -18.85 -14.86
C LYS A 193 0.31 -18.90 -15.30
N THR A 194 -0.49 -17.93 -14.87
CA THR A 194 -1.87 -17.72 -15.29
C THR A 194 -1.97 -16.48 -16.20
N LYS A 195 -3.19 -16.12 -16.63
CA LYS A 195 -3.41 -14.88 -17.38
C LYS A 195 -3.12 -13.63 -16.54
N ASP A 196 -3.40 -13.71 -15.25
CA ASP A 196 -3.39 -12.57 -14.33
C ASP A 196 -2.12 -12.48 -13.47
N GLY A 197 -1.23 -13.48 -13.55
CA GLY A 197 0.01 -13.49 -12.78
C GLY A 197 0.60 -14.88 -12.59
N TYR A 198 1.15 -15.13 -11.41
CA TYR A 198 1.69 -16.42 -11.02
C TYR A 198 0.92 -16.97 -9.84
N THR A 199 0.87 -18.30 -9.77
CA THR A 199 0.19 -19.00 -8.70
C THR A 199 1.05 -20.13 -8.15
N PHE A 200 0.90 -20.41 -6.87
CA PHE A 200 1.46 -21.58 -6.21
C PHE A 200 0.34 -22.54 -5.81
N SER A 201 0.45 -23.79 -6.23
CA SER A 201 -0.46 -24.87 -5.87
C SER A 201 0.31 -25.91 -5.05
N PRO A 202 0.07 -26.03 -3.74
CA PRO A 202 0.70 -27.07 -2.92
C PRO A 202 0.47 -28.46 -3.51
N ASP A 203 1.49 -29.32 -3.43
CA ASP A 203 1.36 -30.74 -3.73
C ASP A 203 0.72 -31.40 -2.51
N GLY A 204 -0.42 -32.07 -2.69
CA GLY A 204 -1.37 -32.48 -1.64
C GLY A 204 -0.91 -33.62 -0.74
N PHE A 205 0.32 -33.61 -0.25
CA PHE A 205 0.85 -34.61 0.68
C PHE A 205 0.70 -34.14 2.13
N GLY A 206 -0.51 -34.28 2.69
CA GLY A 206 -0.77 -34.05 4.11
C GLY A 206 -2.23 -33.68 4.40
N ARG A 207 -2.79 -34.25 5.49
CA ARG A 207 -4.19 -34.11 5.89
C ARG A 207 -4.62 -32.63 5.94
N ASN A 208 -5.73 -32.31 5.26
CA ASN A 208 -6.49 -31.05 5.34
C ASN A 208 -5.75 -29.75 4.97
N ILE A 209 -4.76 -29.79 4.08
CA ILE A 209 -4.46 -28.55 3.33
C ILE A 209 -5.52 -28.48 2.23
N ASP A 210 -6.59 -27.77 2.56
CA ASP A 210 -7.61 -27.35 1.62
C ASP A 210 -6.91 -26.92 0.33
N SER A 211 -7.42 -27.35 -0.82
CA SER A 211 -6.80 -27.26 -2.16
C SER A 211 -6.63 -25.82 -2.69
N LYS A 212 -6.33 -24.88 -1.80
CA LYS A 212 -6.18 -23.45 -2.01
C LYS A 212 -4.92 -23.20 -2.83
N GLN A 213 -5.14 -22.62 -3.99
CA GLN A 213 -4.12 -22.02 -4.82
C GLN A 213 -3.85 -20.61 -4.29
N PHE A 214 -2.57 -20.24 -4.21
CA PHE A 214 -2.15 -18.91 -3.77
C PHE A 214 -1.77 -18.07 -4.97
N VAL A 215 -2.30 -16.86 -5.08
CA VAL A 215 -1.84 -15.87 -6.06
C VAL A 215 -0.54 -15.26 -5.54
N LEU A 216 0.53 -15.31 -6.33
CA LEU A 216 1.83 -14.81 -5.90
C LEU A 216 1.91 -13.30 -6.09
N LEU A 217 2.36 -12.63 -5.03
CA LEU A 217 2.57 -11.19 -5.02
C LEU A 217 3.89 -10.82 -5.71
N ASP A 218 3.88 -9.65 -6.33
CA ASP A 218 5.02 -9.08 -7.04
C ASP A 218 6.17 -8.76 -6.07
N ASN A 219 7.24 -9.57 -6.12
CA ASN A 219 8.47 -9.36 -5.36
C ASN A 219 9.72 -9.97 -6.02
N ALA A 220 10.90 -9.71 -5.46
CA ALA A 220 12.15 -10.11 -6.10
C ALA A 220 12.31 -11.63 -6.20
N MET A 221 11.76 -12.37 -5.22
CA MET A 221 11.79 -13.82 -5.20
C MET A 221 10.93 -14.44 -6.30
N LEU A 222 9.76 -13.87 -6.58
CA LEU A 222 8.93 -14.27 -7.71
C LEU A 222 9.68 -14.02 -9.02
N ALA A 223 10.27 -12.82 -9.19
CA ALA A 223 11.08 -12.51 -10.37
C ALA A 223 12.30 -13.44 -10.55
N ALA A 224 12.88 -13.95 -9.46
CA ALA A 224 13.94 -14.95 -9.51
C ALA A 224 13.40 -16.32 -9.96
N ALA A 225 12.27 -16.77 -9.38
CA ALA A 225 11.61 -18.02 -9.76
C ALA A 225 11.16 -18.01 -11.23
N GLU A 226 10.65 -16.89 -11.74
CA GLU A 226 10.30 -16.69 -13.15
C GLU A 226 11.47 -16.94 -14.08
N ARG A 227 12.64 -16.35 -13.77
CA ARG A 227 13.86 -16.54 -14.56
C ARG A 227 14.32 -17.99 -14.54
N GLN A 228 14.10 -18.71 -13.43
CA GLN A 228 14.43 -20.13 -13.34
C GLN A 228 13.49 -20.97 -14.21
N MET A 229 12.17 -20.78 -14.09
CA MET A 229 11.18 -21.48 -14.91
C MET A 229 11.36 -21.22 -16.41
N ALA A 230 11.81 -20.02 -16.80
CA ALA A 230 12.05 -19.69 -18.20
C ALA A 230 13.27 -20.42 -18.80
N ARG A 231 14.23 -20.86 -17.98
CA ARG A 231 15.43 -21.57 -18.44
C ARG A 231 15.19 -23.06 -18.67
N GLU A 232 14.27 -23.65 -17.92
CA GLU A 232 13.98 -25.09 -17.97
C GLU A 232 12.46 -25.29 -18.11
N PRO A 233 11.94 -25.34 -19.35
CA PRO A 233 10.52 -25.49 -19.57
C PRO A 233 10.04 -26.86 -19.09
N GLY A 234 9.07 -26.86 -18.18
CA GLY A 234 8.50 -28.08 -17.64
C GLY A 234 7.66 -27.82 -16.39
N ARG A 235 6.90 -28.83 -15.97
CA ARG A 235 6.15 -28.77 -14.70
C ARG A 235 7.10 -29.14 -13.56
N GLU A 236 7.73 -28.13 -12.97
CA GLU A 236 8.70 -28.31 -11.89
C GLU A 236 8.07 -28.22 -10.51
N ARG A 237 8.56 -29.04 -9.58
CA ARG A 237 8.23 -28.93 -8.16
C ARG A 237 9.12 -27.89 -7.50
N TYR A 238 8.53 -27.08 -6.64
CA TYR A 238 9.20 -26.08 -5.82
C TYR A 238 8.86 -26.34 -4.35
N ASN A 239 9.88 -26.25 -3.50
CA ASN A 239 9.72 -26.04 -2.07
C ASN A 239 9.71 -24.53 -1.82
N VAL A 240 8.60 -24.00 -1.32
CA VAL A 240 8.36 -22.57 -1.11
C VAL A 240 8.10 -22.24 0.34
N SER A 241 8.53 -21.04 0.74
CA SER A 241 8.13 -20.40 1.99
C SER A 241 7.72 -18.96 1.72
N GLY A 242 6.78 -18.43 2.50
CA GLY A 242 6.28 -17.07 2.31
C GLY A 242 5.26 -16.65 3.35
N LEU A 243 4.76 -15.44 3.20
CA LEU A 243 3.66 -14.89 3.98
C LEU A 243 2.38 -15.03 3.17
N VAL A 244 1.37 -15.69 3.73
CA VAL A 244 0.04 -15.86 3.14
C VAL A 244 -0.87 -14.81 3.75
N THR A 245 -1.63 -14.12 2.90
CA THR A 245 -2.55 -13.05 3.30
C THR A 245 -3.82 -13.14 2.45
N GLU A 246 -4.90 -12.50 2.89
CA GLU A 246 -6.16 -12.45 2.15
C GLU A 246 -6.47 -11.02 1.74
N TYR A 247 -7.08 -10.85 0.57
CA TYR A 247 -7.55 -9.55 0.08
C TYR A 247 -8.71 -9.78 -0.89
N ASN A 248 -9.87 -9.17 -0.63
CA ASN A 248 -11.10 -9.33 -1.41
C ASN A 248 -11.49 -10.81 -1.60
N GLY A 249 -11.41 -11.60 -0.53
CA GLY A 249 -11.74 -13.03 -0.52
C GLY A 249 -10.80 -13.93 -1.35
N LYS A 250 -9.69 -13.40 -1.86
CA LYS A 250 -8.64 -14.17 -2.54
C LYS A 250 -7.42 -14.32 -1.64
N THR A 251 -6.80 -15.50 -1.67
CA THR A 251 -5.58 -15.75 -0.92
C THR A 251 -4.34 -15.44 -1.76
N TYR A 252 -3.52 -14.54 -1.25
CA TYR A 252 -2.25 -14.12 -1.84
C TYR A 252 -1.08 -14.67 -1.04
N MET A 253 0.09 -14.77 -1.68
CA MET A 253 1.32 -15.17 -1.03
C MET A 253 2.49 -14.30 -1.46
N LEU A 254 3.13 -13.65 -0.48
CA LEU A 254 4.42 -12.99 -0.66
C LEU A 254 5.54 -14.03 -0.52
N LEU A 255 6.19 -14.36 -1.63
CA LEU A 255 7.19 -15.41 -1.70
C LEU A 255 8.49 -14.98 -0.99
N ARG A 256 8.92 -15.66 0.06
CA ARG A 256 10.20 -15.38 0.74
C ARG A 256 11.32 -16.33 0.31
N ARG A 257 10.95 -17.55 -0.08
CA ARG A 257 11.87 -18.56 -0.60
C ARG A 257 11.15 -19.39 -1.64
N ALA A 258 11.84 -19.69 -2.75
CA ALA A 258 11.47 -20.75 -3.67
C ALA A 258 12.73 -21.48 -4.10
N SER A 259 12.76 -22.78 -3.86
CA SER A 259 13.84 -23.65 -4.30
C SER A 259 13.25 -24.83 -5.05
N ARG A 260 13.72 -25.05 -6.28
CA ARG A 260 13.32 -26.21 -7.08
C ARG A 260 13.67 -27.50 -6.35
N THR A 261 12.74 -28.45 -6.35
CA THR A 261 12.94 -29.79 -5.80
C THR A 261 13.21 -30.75 -6.95
N TYR A 262 14.40 -31.34 -6.97
CA TYR A 262 14.75 -32.36 -7.93
C TYR A 262 14.20 -33.71 -7.44
N THR A 263 13.24 -34.26 -8.17
CA THR A 263 12.92 -35.67 -8.04
C THR A 263 14.03 -36.45 -8.74
N HIS A 264 15.07 -36.83 -8.01
CA HIS A 264 15.96 -37.88 -8.49
C HIS A 264 15.08 -39.09 -8.80
N GLY A 265 15.07 -39.57 -10.04
CA GLY A 265 14.14 -40.56 -10.60
C GLY A 265 14.18 -41.96 -9.97
N ASN A 266 14.54 -42.07 -8.68
CA ASN A 266 14.66 -43.32 -7.94
C ASN A 266 13.31 -43.89 -7.47
N PHE A 267 12.18 -43.27 -7.82
CA PHE A 267 10.84 -43.80 -7.53
C PHE A 267 9.96 -43.71 -8.78
N THR A 268 10.33 -44.50 -9.79
CA THR A 268 9.40 -44.88 -10.86
C THR A 268 9.11 -46.37 -10.64
N PRO A 269 7.87 -46.79 -10.28
CA PRO A 269 7.47 -48.19 -10.38
C PRO A 269 7.36 -48.63 -11.85
#